data_AF-A0AAD6P126-F1
#
_entry.id   AF-A0AAD6P126-F1
#
_cell.length_a   1.000
_cell.length_b   1.000
_cell.length_c   1.000
_cell.angle_alpha   90.00
_cell.angle_beta   90.00
_cell.angle_gamma   90.00
#
_symmetry.space_group_name_H-M   'P 1'
#
loop_
_entity.id
_entity.type
_entity.pdbx_description
1 polymer ?
#
loop_
_entity_poly.entity_id
_entity_poly.type
_entity_poly.pdbx_seq_one_letter_code
_entity_poly.pdbx_strand_id
1 'polypeptide(L)'
;MAGAASSFTSLLLISSLFLASWFCAAEAQSTIPVVNGLSWTFYKSNCPKLESIVRKQLEKVFKKDIEQAAGLLRLHFHDCFVQVTGYFIYFKLILASAILFSCDMLLFL
;
A
#
# COMPACT_ATOMS: atom_id res chain seq x y z
N MET A 1 -15.12 23.21 43.71
CA MET A 1 -14.72 22.12 42.80
C MET A 1 -14.25 22.62 41.41
N ALA A 2 -13.55 23.76 41.31
CA ALA A 2 -13.09 24.31 40.02
C ALA A 2 -11.61 24.04 39.69
N GLY A 3 -10.81 23.54 40.64
CA GLY A 3 -9.36 23.35 40.48
C GLY A 3 -8.92 22.02 39.86
N ALA A 4 -9.81 21.01 39.82
CA ALA A 4 -9.47 19.71 39.23
C ALA A 4 -9.61 19.75 37.69
N ALA A 5 -10.64 20.43 37.18
CA ALA A 5 -10.93 20.51 35.75
C ALA A 5 -9.79 21.16 34.95
N SER A 6 -9.15 22.20 35.48
CA SER A 6 -8.02 22.90 34.82
C SER A 6 -6.74 22.06 34.75
N SER A 7 -6.52 21.18 35.74
CA SER A 7 -5.38 20.25 35.77
C SER A 7 -5.57 19.13 34.75
N PHE A 8 -6.78 18.55 34.65
CA PHE A 8 -7.09 17.52 33.67
C PHE A 8 -7.03 18.04 32.23
N THR A 9 -7.56 19.23 31.96
CA THR A 9 -7.47 19.83 30.61
C THR A 9 -6.02 20.12 30.22
N SER A 10 -5.19 20.57 31.16
CA SER A 10 -3.77 20.84 30.89
C SER A 10 -3.00 19.56 30.57
N LEU A 11 -3.28 18.47 31.28
CA LEU A 11 -2.66 17.16 31.04
C LEU A 11 -3.06 16.57 29.68
N LEU A 12 -4.34 16.71 29.28
CA LEU A 12 -4.82 16.26 27.97
C LEU A 12 -4.16 17.05 26.81
N LEU A 13 -4.00 18.36 26.97
CA LEU A 13 -3.32 19.19 25.97
C LEU A 13 -1.84 18.81 25.83
N ILE A 14 -1.13 18.61 26.94
CA ILE A 14 0.28 18.20 26.92
C ILE A 14 0.43 16.82 26.25
N SER A 15 -0.42 15.84 26.60
CA SER A 15 -0.42 14.52 25.97
C SER A 15 -0.66 14.58 24.46
N SER A 16 -1.60 15.42 24.01
CA SER A 16 -1.89 15.61 22.58
C SER A 16 -0.71 16.22 21.81
N LEU A 17 0.04 17.14 22.42
CA LEU A 17 1.21 17.78 21.81
C LEU A 17 2.40 16.81 21.67
N PHE A 18 2.62 15.95 22.68
CA PHE A 18 3.66 14.92 22.62
C PHE A 18 3.37 13.86 21.54
N LEU A 19 2.11 13.45 21.38
CA LEU A 19 1.69 12.51 20.31
C LEU A 19 1.85 13.13 18.92
N ALA A 20 1.50 14.40 18.73
CA ALA A 20 1.67 15.11 17.46
C ALA A 20 3.15 15.26 17.06
N SER A 21 4.04 15.52 18.03
CA SER A 21 5.49 15.61 17.78
C SER A 21 6.11 14.26 17.38
N TRP A 22 5.59 13.14 17.88
CA TRP A 22 6.07 11.80 17.52
C TRP A 22 5.68 11.43 16.09
N PHE A 23 4.51 11.89 15.63
CA PHE A 23 3.99 11.60 14.29
C PHE A 23 4.80 12.28 13.17
N CYS A 24 5.37 13.47 13.42
CA CYS A 24 6.20 14.18 12.44
C CYS A 24 7.61 13.56 12.23
N ALA A 25 8.11 12.79 13.19
CA ALA A 25 9.45 12.20 13.11
C ALA A 25 9.48 10.87 12.33
N ALA A 26 8.33 10.31 11.98
CA ALA A 26 8.23 8.96 11.44
C ALA A 26 8.42 8.83 9.92
N GLU A 27 8.40 9.91 9.11
CA GLU A 27 8.34 9.71 7.66
C GLU A 27 9.07 10.79 6.84
N ALA A 28 10.39 10.63 6.71
CA ALA A 28 11.14 11.23 5.61
C ALA A 28 12.46 10.49 5.32
N GLN A 29 12.40 9.20 4.98
CA GLN A 29 13.49 8.58 4.22
C GLN A 29 13.01 7.37 3.39
N SER A 30 12.33 7.66 2.27
CA SER A 30 11.91 6.67 1.29
C SER A 30 12.99 6.39 0.25
N THR A 31 14.17 5.94 0.69
CA THR A 31 15.12 5.32 -0.26
C THR A 31 14.69 3.87 -0.43
N ILE A 32 13.85 3.59 -1.43
CA ILE A 32 13.46 2.22 -1.79
C ILE A 32 14.76 1.45 -2.11
N PRO A 33 15.13 0.40 -1.35
CA PRO A 33 16.32 -0.38 -1.67
C PRO A 33 16.08 -1.14 -2.98
N VAL A 34 16.84 -0.80 -4.02
CA VAL A 34 16.84 -1.57 -5.26
C VAL A 34 17.60 -2.86 -4.99
N VAL A 35 16.92 -4.00 -5.14
CA VAL A 35 17.56 -5.31 -4.93
C VAL A 35 18.61 -5.57 -6.02
N ASN A 36 19.62 -6.38 -5.68
CA ASN A 36 20.69 -6.73 -6.60
C ASN A 36 20.12 -7.33 -7.91
N GLY A 37 20.60 -6.82 -9.05
CA GLY A 37 20.13 -7.24 -10.37
C GLY A 37 18.98 -6.40 -10.93
N LEU A 38 18.39 -5.49 -10.17
CA LEU A 38 17.45 -4.48 -10.67
C LEU A 38 18.11 -3.11 -10.86
N SER A 39 17.62 -2.34 -11.82
CA SER A 39 18.07 -0.98 -12.10
C SER A 39 16.95 -0.16 -12.74
N TRP A 40 16.80 1.09 -12.31
CA TRP A 40 15.86 2.06 -12.89
C TRP A 40 16.14 2.38 -14.36
N THR A 41 17.37 2.15 -14.82
CA THR A 41 17.79 2.48 -16.19
C THR A 41 18.03 1.25 -17.05
N PHE A 42 17.57 0.07 -16.61
CA PHE A 42 17.83 -1.21 -17.27
C PHE A 42 17.53 -1.19 -18.78
N TYR A 43 16.42 -0.56 -19.19
CA TYR A 43 16.01 -0.50 -20.60
C TYR A 43 16.48 0.77 -21.34
N LYS A 44 17.21 1.68 -20.68
CA LYS A 44 17.52 3.01 -21.24
C LYS A 44 18.36 2.95 -22.52
N SER A 45 19.27 1.99 -22.65
CA SER A 45 20.14 1.83 -23.83
C SER A 45 19.51 0.99 -24.93
N ASN A 46 18.88 -0.13 -24.58
CA ASN A 46 18.35 -1.10 -25.55
C ASN A 46 16.95 -0.75 -26.07
N CYS A 47 16.07 -0.22 -25.20
CA CYS A 47 14.70 0.12 -25.57
C CYS A 47 14.21 1.34 -24.77
N PRO A 48 14.69 2.56 -25.08
CA PRO A 48 14.41 3.76 -24.28
C PRO A 48 12.93 4.17 -24.24
N LYS A 49 12.12 3.65 -25.18
CA LYS A 49 10.69 3.98 -25.28
C LYS A 49 9.79 2.95 -24.59
N LEU A 50 10.34 1.86 -24.05
CA LEU A 50 9.55 0.76 -23.49
C LEU A 50 8.51 1.23 -22.47
N GLU A 51 8.94 1.99 -21.46
CA GLU A 51 8.04 2.51 -20.43
C GLU A 51 6.93 3.41 -20.99
N SER A 52 7.26 4.25 -21.97
CA SER A 52 6.27 5.11 -22.63
C SER A 52 5.25 4.32 -23.44
N ILE A 53 5.70 3.28 -24.15
CA ILE A 53 4.82 2.41 -24.95
C ILE A 53 3.86 1.66 -24.03
N VAL A 54 4.38 1.03 -22.96
CA VAL A 54 3.56 0.31 -21.97
C VAL A 54 2.54 1.25 -21.33
N ARG A 55 2.98 2.43 -20.87
CA ARG A 55 2.08 3.43 -20.26
C ARG A 55 0.96 3.84 -21.20
N LYS A 56 1.28 4.20 -22.45
CA LYS A 56 0.27 4.60 -23.44
C LYS A 56 -0.74 3.50 -23.73
N GLN A 57 -0.31 2.24 -23.75
CA GLN A 57 -1.22 1.13 -23.97
C GLN A 57 -2.13 0.91 -22.76
N LEU A 58 -1.57 0.92 -21.55
CA LEU A 58 -2.35 0.80 -20.32
C LEU A 58 -3.37 1.94 -20.16
N GLU A 59 -3.00 3.17 -20.47
CA GLU A 59 -3.93 4.32 -20.45
C GLU A 59 -5.13 4.09 -21.38
N LYS A 60 -4.94 3.50 -22.56
CA LYS A 60 -6.06 3.17 -23.46
C LYS A 60 -6.94 2.07 -22.89
N VAL A 61 -6.34 1.05 -22.26
CA VAL A 61 -7.08 -0.04 -21.62
C VAL A 61 -7.90 0.50 -20.45
N PHE A 62 -7.30 1.30 -19.57
CA PHE A 62 -7.97 1.87 -18.40
C PHE A 62 -9.07 2.86 -18.76
N LYS A 63 -8.90 3.62 -19.86
CA LYS A 63 -9.97 4.48 -20.38
C LYS A 63 -11.19 3.70 -20.88
N LYS A 64 -10.97 2.46 -21.35
CA LYS A 64 -12.05 1.58 -21.80
C LYS A 64 -12.73 0.88 -20.62
N ASP A 65 -11.93 0.39 -19.68
CA ASP A 65 -12.40 -0.31 -18.48
C ASP A 65 -11.36 -0.15 -17.37
N ILE A 66 -11.76 0.52 -16.28
CA ILE A 66 -10.90 0.80 -15.14
C ILE A 66 -10.67 -0.43 -14.26
N GLU A 67 -11.57 -1.43 -14.28
CA GLU A 67 -11.43 -2.66 -13.51
C GLU A 67 -10.17 -3.45 -13.94
N GLN A 68 -9.72 -3.26 -15.17
CA GLN A 68 -8.48 -3.84 -15.69
C GLN A 68 -7.24 -3.39 -14.91
N ALA A 69 -7.24 -2.18 -14.31
CA ALA A 69 -6.12 -1.73 -13.48
C ALA A 69 -6.02 -2.58 -12.19
N ALA A 70 -7.17 -2.86 -11.55
CA ALA A 70 -7.23 -3.73 -10.39
C ALA A 70 -6.86 -5.18 -10.75
N GLY A 71 -7.31 -5.68 -11.91
CA GLY A 71 -6.95 -6.99 -12.44
C GLY A 71 -5.45 -7.14 -12.68
N LEU A 72 -4.82 -6.14 -13.31
CA LEU A 72 -3.37 -6.14 -13.57
C LEU A 72 -2.56 -6.14 -12.27
N LEU A 73 -3.00 -5.35 -11.28
CA LEU A 73 -2.36 -5.32 -9.96
C LEU A 73 -2.49 -6.68 -9.24
N ARG A 74 -3.68 -7.29 -9.30
CA ARG A 74 -3.92 -8.63 -8.74
C ARG A 74 -3.03 -9.68 -9.40
N LEU A 75 -2.84 -9.63 -10.72
CA LEU A 75 -1.96 -10.54 -11.45
C LEU A 75 -0.49 -10.35 -11.04
N HIS A 76 -0.02 -9.10 -10.95
CA HIS A 76 1.34 -8.81 -10.52
C HIS A 76 1.64 -9.36 -9.13
N PHE A 77 0.72 -9.18 -8.17
CA PHE A 77 0.86 -9.80 -6.86
C PHE A 77 0.77 -11.33 -6.95
N HIS A 78 -0.18 -11.88 -7.70
CA HIS A 78 -0.32 -13.33 -7.83
C HIS A 78 0.98 -14.00 -8.32
N ASP A 79 1.64 -13.41 -9.32
CA ASP A 79 2.89 -13.95 -9.88
C ASP A 79 4.08 -13.84 -8.89
N CYS A 80 4.16 -12.77 -8.12
CA CYS A 80 5.21 -12.61 -7.11
C CYS A 80 4.97 -13.46 -5.85
N PHE A 81 3.72 -13.65 -5.42
CA PHE A 81 3.39 -14.37 -4.18
C PHE A 81 3.47 -15.90 -4.32
N VAL A 82 3.40 -16.45 -5.54
CA VAL A 82 3.49 -17.90 -5.78
C VAL A 82 4.89 -18.46 -5.52
N GLN A 83 5.92 -17.61 -5.44
CA GLN A 83 7.32 -18.04 -5.30
C GLN A 83 7.82 -18.16 -3.84
N VAL A 84 7.04 -17.72 -2.84
CA VAL A 84 7.36 -17.91 -1.41
C VAL A 84 6.79 -19.23 -0.89
N THR A 85 7.37 -20.34 -1.32
CA THR A 85 7.01 -21.70 -0.87
C THR A 85 7.28 -21.85 0.64
N GLY A 86 6.28 -21.55 1.48
CA GLY A 86 6.29 -21.83 2.92
C GLY A 86 5.21 -21.13 3.74
N TYR A 87 4.95 -19.84 3.52
CA TYR A 87 4.00 -19.05 4.34
C TYR A 87 2.55 -19.07 3.83
N PHE A 88 2.31 -19.71 2.69
CA PHE A 88 1.03 -19.62 1.98
C PHE A 88 -0.11 -20.46 2.57
N ILE A 89 0.17 -21.53 3.33
CA ILE A 89 -0.89 -22.27 4.03
C ILE A 89 -1.54 -21.36 5.10
N TYR A 90 -0.73 -20.55 5.79
CA TYR A 90 -1.22 -19.59 6.79
C TYR A 90 -1.93 -18.40 6.13
N PHE A 91 -1.39 -17.85 5.04
CA PHE A 91 -2.06 -16.73 4.35
C PHE A 91 -3.37 -17.14 3.69
N LYS A 92 -3.48 -18.37 3.15
CA LYS A 92 -4.74 -18.86 2.55
C LYS A 92 -5.81 -19.14 3.61
N LEU A 93 -5.42 -19.57 4.81
CA LEU A 93 -6.34 -19.71 5.96
C LEU A 93 -6.80 -18.35 6.49
N ILE A 94 -5.87 -17.39 6.62
CA ILE A 94 -6.15 -16.02 7.09
C ILE A 94 -6.98 -15.24 6.06
N LEU A 95 -6.70 -15.39 4.77
CA LEU A 95 -7.45 -14.77 3.68
C LEU A 95 -8.84 -15.42 3.52
N ALA A 96 -8.99 -16.73 3.73
CA ALA A 96 -10.31 -17.36 3.78
C ALA A 96 -11.16 -16.83 4.96
N SER A 97 -10.56 -16.60 6.13
CA SER A 97 -11.25 -15.97 7.26
C SER A 97 -11.54 -14.47 7.03
N ALA A 98 -10.66 -13.74 6.35
CA ALA A 98 -10.86 -12.34 6.02
C ALA A 98 -11.88 -12.15 4.87
N ILE A 99 -11.93 -13.04 3.89
CA ILE A 99 -12.93 -13.03 2.82
C ILE A 99 -14.33 -13.37 3.37
N LEU A 100 -14.43 -14.26 4.37
CA LEU A 100 -15.70 -14.53 5.06
C LEU A 100 -16.16 -13.33 5.91
N PHE A 101 -15.24 -12.55 6.50
CA PHE A 101 -15.59 -11.31 7.21
C PHE A 101 -15.92 -10.14 6.24
N SER A 102 -15.36 -10.17 5.03
CA SER A 102 -15.62 -9.17 3.99
C SER A 102 -16.82 -9.50 3.10
N CYS A 103 -17.46 -10.67 3.25
CA CYS A 103 -18.70 -10.99 2.55
C CYS A 103 -19.90 -10.14 3.02
N ASP A 104 -19.79 -9.46 4.17
CA ASP A 104 -20.71 -8.39 4.58
C ASP A 104 -20.39 -7.03 3.92
N MET A 105 -19.27 -6.90 3.21
CA MET A 105 -18.89 -5.72 2.40
C MET A 105 -19.28 -5.90 0.93
N LEU A 106 -20.40 -6.59 0.69
CA LEU A 106 -21.21 -6.48 -0.54
C LEU A 106 -22.18 -5.28 -0.47
N LEU A 107 -22.03 -4.39 0.52
CA LEU A 107 -22.95 -3.27 0.78
C LEU A 107 -22.33 -1.89 0.54
N PHE A 108 -21.56 -1.76 -0.54
CA PHE A 108 -21.31 -0.52 -1.26
C PHE A 108 -21.24 -0.96 -2.74
N LEU A 109 -22.29 -0.93 -3.57
CA LEU A 109 -23.18 0.20 -3.87
C LEU A 109 -22.46 1.54 -3.99
#